data_AF-A0AAJ2DX30-F1
#
_entry.id   AF-A0AAJ2DX30-F1
#
_cell.length_a   1.000
_cell.length_b   1.000
_cell.length_c   1.000
_cell.angle_alpha   90.00
_cell.angle_beta   90.00
_cell.angle_gamma   90.00
#
_symmetry.space_group_name_H-M   'P 1'
#
loop_
_entity.id
_entity.type
_entity.pdbx_description
1 polymer ?
#
loop_
_entity_poly.entity_id
_entity_poly.type
_entity_poly.pdbx_seq_one_letter_code
_entity_poly.pdbx_strand_id
1 'polypeptide(L)'
;MRTTAEFNMFGVNYRARQFAAAGAVGMFSRLDSIHPTELLALTEVQAGDKEWHPLKVAANIDRYVRDVCGAMQPREVLDLVMFEIRKLNFGFTVSKVAVPSRFRSRTDMPDDPDGQHPVLAWLFVEGKATWRELQEDYSLEDAFTMHRELLKSKVKAALEAEEAAKEAKAKAKGG
;
A
#
# COMPACT_ATOMS: atom_id res chain seq x y z
N MET A 1 -9.80 -4.38 -1.25
CA MET A 1 -10.01 -4.89 0.13
C MET A 1 -8.80 -5.73 0.49
N ARG A 2 -8.35 -5.64 1.75
CA ARG A 2 -7.20 -6.41 2.26
C ARG A 2 -7.38 -7.91 2.06
N THR A 3 -6.36 -8.54 1.50
CA THR A 3 -6.32 -9.99 1.27
C THR A 3 -5.48 -10.71 2.33
N THR A 4 -5.75 -12.01 2.48
CA THR A 4 -4.88 -12.94 3.22
C THR A 4 -4.24 -13.87 2.21
N ALA A 5 -2.92 -13.99 2.26
CA ALA A 5 -2.15 -14.89 1.43
C ALA A 5 -1.63 -16.05 2.29
N GLU A 6 -1.74 -17.27 1.77
CA GLU A 6 -1.08 -18.45 2.33
C GLU A 6 0.06 -18.86 1.39
N PHE A 7 1.21 -19.20 1.97
CA PHE A 7 2.39 -19.59 1.20
C PHE A 7 3.24 -20.58 1.98
N ASN A 8 3.89 -21.49 1.26
CA ASN A 8 4.87 -22.43 1.83
C ASN A 8 6.28 -21.96 1.47
N MET A 9 7.14 -21.86 2.48
CA MET A 9 8.55 -21.58 2.28
C MET A 9 9.38 -22.50 3.18
N PHE A 10 10.39 -23.14 2.61
CA PHE A 10 11.35 -23.99 3.33
C PHE A 10 10.69 -25.11 4.16
N GLY A 11 9.59 -25.68 3.65
CA GLY A 11 8.84 -26.73 4.33
C GLY A 11 7.94 -26.24 5.46
N VAL A 12 7.77 -24.92 5.61
CA VAL A 12 6.92 -24.29 6.62
C VAL A 12 5.79 -23.52 5.94
N ASN A 13 4.56 -23.67 6.44
CA ASN A 13 3.41 -22.92 5.95
C ASN A 13 3.25 -21.61 6.73
N TYR A 14 2.96 -20.55 5.99
CA TYR A 14 2.71 -19.21 6.49
C TYR A 14 1.37 -18.72 5.98
N ARG A 15 0.73 -17.87 6.78
CA ARG A 15 -0.40 -17.06 6.35
C ARG A 15 -0.19 -15.62 6.78
N ALA A 16 -0.42 -14.68 5.88
CA ALA A 16 -0.22 -13.27 6.14
C ALA A 16 -1.39 -12.46 5.62
N ARG A 17 -1.88 -11.53 6.45
CA ARG A 17 -2.89 -10.56 6.04
C ARG A 17 -2.21 -9.25 5.67
N GLN A 18 -2.64 -8.64 4.57
CA GLN A 18 -2.17 -7.30 4.18
C GLN A 18 -2.38 -6.29 5.32
N PHE A 19 -1.46 -5.34 5.46
CA PHE A 19 -1.62 -4.19 6.34
C PHE A 19 -2.73 -3.27 5.84
N ALA A 20 -3.37 -2.57 6.79
CA ALA A 20 -4.27 -1.48 6.43
C ALA A 20 -3.48 -0.30 5.85
N ALA A 21 -4.09 0.47 4.96
CA ALA A 21 -3.44 1.57 4.24
C ALA A 21 -2.78 2.55 5.21
N ALA A 22 -3.50 2.98 6.25
CA ALA A 22 -2.97 3.91 7.25
C ALA A 22 -1.72 3.36 7.98
N GLY A 23 -1.73 2.07 8.36
CA GLY A 23 -0.59 1.43 9.02
C GLY A 23 0.59 1.20 8.07
N ALA A 24 0.31 0.76 6.84
CA ALA A 24 1.32 0.47 5.82
C ALA A 24 2.09 1.74 5.40
N VAL A 25 1.41 2.88 5.30
CA VAL A 25 2.03 4.17 4.98
C VAL A 25 3.16 4.52 5.95
N GLY A 26 2.92 4.39 7.26
CA GLY A 26 3.92 4.70 8.28
C GLY A 26 5.09 3.71 8.30
N MET A 27 4.88 2.49 7.80
CA MET A 27 5.94 1.49 7.63
C MET A 27 6.79 1.75 6.39
N PHE A 28 6.20 2.30 5.32
CA PHE A 28 6.86 2.48 4.03
C PHE A 28 8.12 3.36 4.12
N SER A 29 8.08 4.44 4.91
CA SER A 29 9.21 5.37 5.08
C SER A 29 10.41 4.78 5.82
N ARG A 30 10.21 3.68 6.55
CA ARG A 30 11.22 3.00 7.37
C ARG A 30 11.35 1.52 7.03
N LEU A 31 10.95 1.13 5.82
CA LEU A 31 10.87 -0.28 5.41
C LEU A 31 12.21 -1.00 5.49
N ASP A 32 13.32 -0.30 5.27
CA ASP A 32 14.67 -0.88 5.31
C ASP A 32 15.19 -1.11 6.74
N SER A 33 14.66 -0.37 7.72
CA SER A 33 15.06 -0.46 9.14
C SER A 33 13.95 -1.04 10.03
N ILE A 34 12.88 -1.57 9.46
CA ILE A 34 11.74 -2.07 10.22
C ILE A 34 12.12 -3.35 10.98
N HIS A 35 11.74 -3.43 12.24
CA HIS A 35 12.00 -4.60 13.06
C HIS A 35 11.17 -5.81 12.56
N PRO A 36 11.72 -7.05 12.55
CA PRO A 36 11.00 -8.22 12.04
C PRO A 36 9.62 -8.44 12.67
N THR A 37 9.48 -8.29 13.98
CA THR A 37 8.19 -8.46 14.67
C THR A 37 7.14 -7.43 14.25
N GLU A 38 7.57 -6.25 13.80
CA GLU A 38 6.66 -5.21 13.31
C GLU A 38 6.19 -5.55 11.89
N LEU A 39 7.11 -5.91 11.00
CA LEU A 39 6.78 -6.30 9.62
C LEU A 39 5.95 -7.59 9.56
N LEU A 40 6.21 -8.53 10.48
CA LEU A 40 5.51 -9.82 10.56
C LEU A 40 4.29 -9.78 11.49
N ALA A 41 3.84 -8.59 11.92
CA ALA A 41 2.80 -8.44 12.93
C ALA A 41 1.46 -9.10 12.57
N LEU A 42 1.15 -9.18 11.28
CA LEU A 42 -0.05 -9.81 10.71
C LEU A 42 0.25 -11.13 10.00
N THR A 43 1.37 -11.77 10.35
CA THR A 43 1.80 -13.06 9.81
C THR A 43 1.77 -14.13 10.89
N GLU A 44 1.32 -15.31 10.52
CA GLU A 44 1.31 -16.50 11.36
C GLU A 44 2.02 -17.65 10.64
N VAL A 45 2.62 -18.52 11.45
CA VAL A 45 3.35 -19.71 11.00
C VAL A 45 2.67 -20.96 11.52
N GLN A 46 2.57 -21.99 10.69
CA GLN A 46 1.99 -23.26 11.09
C GLN A 46 3.03 -24.14 11.79
N ALA A 47 2.74 -24.53 13.04
CA ALA A 47 3.48 -25.58 13.73
C ALA A 47 2.62 -26.86 13.79
N GLY A 48 3.14 -27.96 13.27
CA GLY A 48 2.39 -29.21 13.16
C GLY A 48 1.16 -29.08 12.25
N ASP A 49 0.15 -29.92 12.45
CA ASP A 49 -0.93 -30.07 11.48
C ASP A 49 -1.97 -28.94 11.52
N LYS A 50 -2.16 -28.25 12.66
CA LYS A 50 -3.28 -27.30 12.83
C LYS A 50 -2.99 -26.08 13.72
N GLU A 51 -1.80 -25.94 14.30
CA GLU A 51 -1.51 -24.83 15.21
C GLU A 51 -0.87 -23.67 14.45
N TRP A 52 -1.48 -22.49 14.56
CA TRP A 52 -0.96 -21.25 13.97
C TRP A 52 -0.40 -20.37 15.08
N HIS A 53 0.86 -19.97 14.94
CA HIS A 53 1.54 -19.11 15.89
C HIS A 53 1.83 -17.74 15.28
N PRO A 54 1.55 -16.64 16.00
CA PRO A 54 1.77 -15.30 15.47
C PRO A 54 3.25 -14.93 15.49
N LEU A 55 3.75 -14.40 14.37
CA LEU A 55 5.14 -13.95 14.21
C LEU A 55 5.40 -12.55 14.76
N LYS A 56 4.38 -11.87 15.31
CA LYS A 56 4.57 -10.65 16.13
C LYS A 56 5.36 -10.92 17.42
N VAL A 57 5.51 -12.19 17.82
CA VAL A 57 6.23 -12.62 19.02
C VAL A 57 7.61 -13.13 18.61
N ALA A 58 8.67 -12.49 19.11
CA ALA A 58 10.06 -12.84 18.75
C ALA A 58 10.39 -14.32 18.98
N ALA A 59 9.94 -14.90 20.10
CA ALA A 59 10.15 -16.32 20.40
C ALA A 59 9.54 -17.27 19.36
N ASN A 60 8.46 -16.88 18.69
CA ASN A 60 7.87 -17.68 17.62
C ASN A 60 8.69 -17.57 16.32
N ILE A 61 9.28 -16.41 16.05
CA ILE A 61 10.21 -16.23 14.93
C ILE A 61 11.40 -17.17 15.13
N ASP A 62 12.09 -17.07 16.27
CA ASP A 62 13.30 -17.85 16.56
C ASP A 62 13.06 -19.36 16.51
N ARG A 63 11.86 -19.80 16.89
CA ARG A 63 11.50 -21.23 16.97
C ARG A 63 11.05 -21.82 15.64
N TYR A 64 10.26 -21.08 14.87
CA TYR A 64 9.50 -21.63 13.74
C TYR A 64 9.95 -21.11 12.38
N VAL A 65 10.68 -19.99 12.31
CA VAL A 65 11.23 -19.46 11.05
C VAL A 65 12.58 -20.11 10.79
N ARG A 66 12.54 -21.25 10.10
CA ARG A 66 13.70 -22.09 9.81
C ARG A 66 13.47 -22.92 8.55
N ASP A 67 14.55 -23.40 7.97
CA ASP A 67 14.50 -24.36 6.87
C ASP A 67 14.43 -25.79 7.42
N VAL A 68 13.34 -26.50 7.11
CA VAL A 68 13.14 -27.90 7.50
C VAL A 68 14.16 -28.83 6.84
N CYS A 69 14.63 -28.47 5.64
CA CYS A 69 15.65 -29.24 4.92
C CYS A 69 17.08 -28.95 5.37
N GLY A 70 17.30 -27.87 6.15
CA GLY A 70 18.60 -27.50 6.71
C GLY A 70 19.62 -26.95 5.71
N ALA A 71 19.19 -26.52 4.52
CA ALA A 71 20.05 -25.93 3.50
C ALA A 71 20.35 -24.44 3.77
N MET A 72 19.45 -23.72 4.44
CA MET A 72 19.60 -22.30 4.76
C MET A 72 19.71 -22.02 6.25
N GLN A 73 20.46 -20.97 6.59
CA GLN A 73 20.53 -20.48 7.97
C GLN A 73 19.23 -19.78 8.36
N PRO A 74 18.81 -19.84 9.64
CA PRO A 74 17.57 -19.20 10.11
C PRO A 74 17.45 -17.71 9.76
N ARG A 75 18.58 -16.98 9.75
CA ARG A 75 18.61 -15.57 9.36
C ARG A 75 18.23 -15.36 7.89
N GLU A 76 18.75 -16.19 6.99
CA GLU A 76 18.45 -16.11 5.56
C GLU A 76 16.98 -16.45 5.30
N VAL A 77 16.46 -17.45 6.01
CA VAL A 77 15.04 -17.80 5.98
C VAL A 77 14.18 -16.62 6.44
N LEU A 78 14.54 -15.99 7.55
CA LEU A 78 13.83 -14.81 8.04
C LEU A 78 13.83 -13.66 7.03
N ASP A 79 14.99 -13.35 6.44
CA ASP A 79 15.12 -12.29 5.43
C ASP A 79 14.22 -12.57 4.20
N LEU A 80 14.13 -13.82 3.76
CA LEU A 80 13.27 -14.23 2.64
C LEU A 80 11.78 -14.19 2.99
N VAL A 81 11.39 -14.60 4.20
CA VAL A 81 10.00 -14.46 4.66
C VAL A 81 9.63 -12.98 4.76
N MET A 82 10.49 -12.14 5.33
CA MET A 82 10.29 -10.70 5.37
C MET A 82 10.18 -10.10 3.97
N PHE A 83 11.00 -10.56 3.01
CA PHE A 83 10.92 -10.13 1.63
C PHE A 83 9.54 -10.42 1.01
N GLU A 84 8.98 -11.62 1.21
CA GLU A 84 7.65 -11.93 0.69
C GLU A 84 6.55 -11.10 1.36
N ILE A 85 6.66 -10.82 2.67
CA ILE A 85 5.72 -9.91 3.33
C ILE A 85 5.86 -8.47 2.80
N ARG A 86 7.07 -8.00 2.48
CA ARG A 86 7.27 -6.70 1.82
C ARG A 86 6.60 -6.69 0.45
N LYS A 87 6.77 -7.75 -0.34
CA LYS A 87 6.18 -7.86 -1.67
C LYS A 87 4.64 -7.87 -1.61
N LEU A 88 4.06 -8.62 -0.67
CA LEU A 88 2.61 -8.69 -0.47
C LEU A 88 1.98 -7.31 -0.16
N ASN A 89 2.70 -6.46 0.56
CA ASN A 89 2.18 -5.18 1.07
C ASN A 89 2.62 -3.95 0.26
N PHE A 90 3.79 -4.01 -0.37
CA PHE A 90 4.48 -2.87 -1.01
C PHE A 90 5.01 -3.18 -2.41
N GLY A 91 4.90 -4.43 -2.88
CA GLY A 91 5.40 -4.86 -4.19
C GLY A 91 4.49 -4.51 -5.36
N PHE A 92 3.42 -3.75 -5.15
CA PHE A 92 2.48 -3.36 -6.18
C PHE A 92 3.03 -2.21 -7.03
N THR A 93 2.77 -2.26 -8.34
CA THR A 93 3.14 -1.18 -9.27
C THR A 93 1.91 -0.42 -9.71
N VAL A 94 1.83 0.86 -9.38
CA VAL A 94 0.78 1.75 -9.89
C VAL A 94 1.31 2.53 -11.08
N SER A 95 0.74 2.27 -12.26
CA SER A 95 1.14 3.02 -13.47
C SER A 95 0.81 4.50 -13.32
N LYS A 96 1.76 5.35 -13.72
CA LYS A 96 1.64 6.80 -13.61
C LYS A 96 0.51 7.34 -14.47
N VAL A 97 -0.25 8.31 -13.95
CA VAL A 97 -1.17 9.12 -14.75
C VAL A 97 -0.37 10.24 -15.40
N ALA A 98 -0.43 10.35 -16.72
CA ALA A 98 0.22 11.44 -17.44
C ALA A 98 -0.58 12.73 -17.21
N VAL A 99 -0.14 13.55 -16.27
CA VAL A 99 -0.69 14.89 -16.04
C VAL A 99 0.05 15.90 -16.93
N PRO A 100 -0.63 16.58 -17.88
CA PRO A 100 -0.04 17.66 -18.67
C PRO A 100 0.58 18.74 -17.78
N SER A 101 1.74 19.28 -18.15
CA SER A 101 2.48 20.27 -17.36
C SER A 101 1.64 21.50 -16.99
N ARG A 102 0.74 21.93 -17.88
CA ARG A 102 -0.19 23.05 -17.67
C ARG A 102 -1.22 22.85 -16.55
N PHE A 103 -1.48 21.60 -16.17
CA PHE A 103 -2.35 21.25 -15.04
C PHE A 103 -1.58 20.92 -13.77
N ARG A 104 -0.25 20.94 -13.82
CA ARG A 104 0.59 20.80 -12.63
C ARG A 104 0.64 22.17 -11.96
N SER A 105 -0.02 22.33 -10.81
CA SER A 105 0.19 23.51 -9.98
C SER A 105 1.65 23.53 -9.50
N ARG A 106 2.21 24.74 -9.33
CA ARG A 106 3.51 24.96 -8.69
C ARG A 106 3.31 24.83 -7.17
N THR A 107 3.05 23.59 -6.70
CA THR A 107 2.79 23.17 -5.29
C THR A 107 1.52 23.82 -4.69
N ASP A 108 0.71 23.20 -3.84
CA ASP A 108 1.01 22.48 -2.60
C ASP A 108 0.37 21.07 -2.57
N MET A 109 1.12 20.06 -2.14
CA MET A 109 0.47 18.87 -1.58
C MET A 109 -0.42 19.36 -0.43
N PRO A 110 -1.64 18.81 -0.24
CA PRO A 110 -2.49 19.23 0.88
C PRO A 110 -1.65 19.22 2.15
N ASP A 111 -1.58 20.36 2.84
CA ASP A 111 -0.94 20.46 4.15
C ASP A 111 -1.59 19.40 5.02
N ASP A 112 -0.73 18.48 5.44
CA ASP A 112 -1.07 17.28 6.16
C ASP A 112 -1.25 17.64 7.64
N PRO A 113 -2.49 17.79 8.15
CA PRO A 113 -2.71 18.35 9.48
C PRO A 113 -2.19 17.43 10.59
N ASP A 114 -1.94 16.15 10.28
CA ASP A 114 -1.64 15.08 11.23
C ASP A 114 -0.42 14.20 10.84
N GLY A 115 0.32 14.52 9.76
CA GLY A 115 1.43 13.67 9.28
C GLY A 115 1.00 12.39 8.53
N GLN A 116 -0.24 12.34 8.04
CA GLN A 116 -0.82 11.33 7.17
C GLN A 116 -0.51 11.56 5.67
N HIS A 117 0.20 10.61 5.07
CA HIS A 117 0.65 10.62 3.67
C HIS A 117 -0.40 11.20 2.68
N PRO A 118 0.00 12.15 1.79
CA PRO A 118 -0.91 12.96 0.98
C PRO A 118 -1.97 12.20 0.17
N VAL A 119 -1.67 10.96 -0.22
CA VAL A 119 -2.60 10.09 -0.93
C VAL A 119 -3.84 9.76 -0.08
N LEU A 120 -3.67 9.44 1.21
CA LEU A 120 -4.78 9.06 2.08
C LEU A 120 -5.65 10.27 2.42
N ALA A 121 -5.00 11.40 2.74
CA ALA A 121 -5.68 12.67 2.99
C ALA A 121 -6.53 13.10 1.79
N TRP A 122 -6.01 12.98 0.57
CA TRP A 122 -6.76 13.37 -0.62
C TRP A 122 -7.96 12.46 -0.90
N LEU A 123 -7.85 11.16 -0.65
CA LEU A 123 -9.00 10.24 -0.74
C LEU A 123 -10.12 10.59 0.25
N PHE A 124 -9.74 10.98 1.47
CA PHE A 124 -10.69 11.39 2.49
C PHE A 124 -11.39 12.70 2.10
N VAL A 125 -10.62 13.74 1.75
CA VAL A 125 -11.15 15.06 1.37
C VAL A 125 -12.07 14.98 0.15
N GLU A 126 -11.74 14.11 -0.82
CA GLU A 126 -12.54 13.92 -2.04
C GLU A 126 -13.69 12.92 -1.86
N GLY A 127 -13.94 12.46 -0.63
CA GLY A 127 -15.03 11.56 -0.28
C GLY A 127 -14.94 10.18 -0.96
N LYS A 128 -13.74 9.74 -1.34
CA LYS A 128 -13.51 8.44 -1.97
C LYS A 128 -13.39 7.31 -0.96
N ALA A 129 -12.96 7.61 0.26
CA ALA A 129 -12.91 6.67 1.37
C ALA A 129 -13.08 7.42 2.69
N THR A 130 -13.65 6.76 3.69
CA THR A 130 -13.65 7.24 5.08
C THR A 130 -12.34 6.86 5.77
N TRP A 131 -11.98 7.58 6.84
CA TRP A 131 -10.82 7.23 7.65
C TRP A 131 -10.89 5.82 8.24
N ARG A 132 -12.09 5.39 8.63
CA ARG A 132 -12.31 4.04 9.15
C ARG A 132 -11.95 2.97 8.12
N GLU A 133 -12.43 3.11 6.88
CA GLU A 133 -12.12 2.14 5.82
C GLU A 133 -10.61 2.12 5.50
N LEU A 134 -9.92 3.27 5.53
CA LEU A 134 -8.48 3.35 5.31
C LEU A 134 -7.65 2.73 6.47
N GLN A 135 -8.21 2.68 7.67
CA GLN A 135 -7.60 2.07 8.85
C GLN A 135 -7.93 0.58 9.00
N GLU A 136 -9.06 0.10 8.47
CA GLU A 136 -9.56 -1.25 8.69
C GLU A 136 -9.53 -2.12 7.43
N ASP A 137 -9.96 -1.59 6.28
CA ASP A 137 -10.45 -2.40 5.15
C ASP A 137 -9.58 -2.32 3.91
N TYR A 138 -9.05 -1.13 3.60
CA TYR A 138 -8.23 -0.90 2.41
C TYR A 138 -6.77 -1.22 2.67
N SER A 139 -6.14 -1.90 1.71
CA SER A 139 -4.68 -2.04 1.66
C SER A 139 -4.06 -0.77 1.11
N LEU A 140 -2.72 -0.68 1.17
CA LEU A 140 -2.01 0.43 0.53
C LEU A 140 -2.23 0.44 -0.99
N GLU A 141 -2.26 -0.73 -1.63
CA GLU A 141 -2.53 -0.88 -3.07
C GLU A 141 -3.92 -0.37 -3.45
N ASP A 142 -4.94 -0.69 -2.64
CA ASP A 142 -6.30 -0.21 -2.82
C ASP A 142 -6.32 1.32 -2.82
N ALA A 143 -5.70 1.95 -1.81
CA ALA A 143 -5.65 3.40 -1.68
C ALA A 143 -4.95 4.07 -2.88
N PHE A 144 -3.80 3.56 -3.32
CA PHE A 144 -3.13 4.12 -4.50
C PHE A 144 -3.93 3.92 -5.80
N THR A 145 -4.67 2.82 -5.93
CA THR A 145 -5.55 2.56 -7.07
C THR A 145 -6.73 3.54 -7.09
N MET A 146 -7.39 3.74 -5.94
CA MET A 146 -8.48 4.72 -5.81
C MET A 146 -8.00 6.14 -6.14
N HIS A 147 -6.82 6.50 -5.65
CA HIS A 147 -6.22 7.81 -5.89
C HIS A 147 -5.90 8.01 -7.37
N ARG A 148 -5.43 6.96 -8.06
CA ARG A 148 -5.18 7.00 -9.50
C ARG A 148 -6.46 7.25 -10.29
N GLU A 149 -7.55 6.56 -9.97
CA GLU A 149 -8.83 6.75 -10.67
C GLU A 149 -9.41 8.15 -10.44
N LEU A 150 -9.28 8.67 -9.21
CA LEU A 150 -9.60 10.04 -8.88
C LEU A 150 -8.77 11.02 -9.73
N LEU A 151 -7.45 10.83 -9.80
CA LEU A 151 -6.56 11.69 -10.58
C LEU A 151 -6.91 11.67 -12.08
N LYS A 152 -7.22 10.50 -12.66
CA LYS A 152 -7.69 10.39 -14.05
C LYS A 152 -8.96 11.20 -14.28
N SER A 153 -9.93 11.09 -13.37
CA SER A 153 -11.18 11.85 -13.43
C SER A 153 -10.92 13.36 -13.40
N LYS A 154 -10.05 13.83 -12.49
CA LYS A 154 -9.69 15.25 -12.38
C LYS A 154 -8.98 15.77 -13.63
N VAL A 155 -8.06 15.00 -14.20
CA VAL A 155 -7.38 15.36 -15.47
C VAL A 155 -8.36 15.44 -16.63
N LYS A 156 -9.29 14.48 -16.74
CA LYS A 156 -10.33 14.49 -17.77
C LYS A 156 -11.23 15.73 -17.65
N ALA A 157 -11.72 16.03 -16.45
CA ALA A 157 -12.55 17.21 -16.22
C ALA A 157 -11.81 18.52 -16.53
N ALA A 158 -10.51 18.60 -16.21
CA ALA A 158 -9.69 19.76 -16.53
C ALA A 158 -9.50 19.95 -18.06
N LEU A 159 -9.35 18.86 -18.81
CA LEU A 159 -9.28 18.90 -20.28
C LEU A 159 -10.60 19.38 -20.89
N GLU A 160 -11.73 18.83 -20.45
CA GLU A 160 -13.06 19.22 -20.92
C GLU A 160 -13.36 20.69 -20.62
N ALA A 161 -12.97 21.18 -19.44
CA ALA A 161 -13.10 22.59 -19.08
C ALA A 161 -12.22 23.51 -19.95
N GLU A 162 -11.00 23.08 -20.28
CA GLU A 162 -10.10 23.82 -21.17
C GLU A 162 -10.68 23.92 -22.59
N GLU A 163 -11.24 22.84 -23.12
CA GLU A 163 -11.90 22.80 -24.44
C GLU A 163 -13.13 23.70 -24.46
N ALA A 164 -14.01 23.59 -23.48
CA ALA A 164 -15.19 24.44 -23.35
C ALA A 164 -14.82 25.93 -23.28
N ALA A 165 -13.76 26.28 -22.53
CA ALA A 165 -13.28 27.65 -22.43
C ALA A 165 -12.71 28.18 -23.76
N LYS A 166 -12.03 27.33 -24.54
CA LYS A 166 -11.54 27.69 -25.87
C LYS A 166 -12.69 27.93 -26.84
N GLU A 167 -13.68 27.05 -26.86
CA GLU A 167 -14.88 27.20 -27.71
C GLU A 167 -15.68 28.46 -27.36
N ALA A 168 -15.88 28.73 -26.07
CA ALA A 168 -16.57 29.94 -25.61
C ALA A 168 -15.83 31.21 -26.05
N LYS A 169 -14.49 31.23 -25.94
CA LYS A 169 -13.66 32.35 -26.41
C LYS A 169 -13.69 32.50 -27.93
N ALA A 170 -13.73 31.39 -28.68
CA ALA A 170 -13.83 31.43 -30.13
C ALA A 170 -15.19 31.99 -30.59
N LYS A 171 -16.29 31.56 -29.95
CA LYS A 171 -17.64 32.09 -30.20
C LYS A 171 -17.75 33.58 -29.84
N ALA A 172 -17.13 34.01 -28.74
CA ALA A 172 -17.15 35.40 -28.30
C ALA A 172 -16.30 36.37 -29.16
N LYS A 173 -15.36 35.85 -29.98
CA LYS A 173 -14.55 36.67 -30.91
C LYS A 173 -15.09 36.68 -32.34
N GLY A 174 -16.02 35.79 -32.67
CA GLY A 174 -16.59 35.63 -34.01
C GLY A 174 -17.98 36.25 -34.20
N GLY A 175 -18.52 36.93 -33.19
CA GLY A 175 -19.72 37.77 -33.25
C GLY A 175 -19.37 39.21 -32.91
#